data_AF-A0A7V9N120-F1
#
_entry.id   AF-A0A7V9N120-F1
#
_cell.length_a   1.000
_cell.length_b   1.000
_cell.length_c   1.000
_cell.angle_alpha   90.00
_cell.angle_beta   90.00
_cell.angle_gamma   90.00
#
_symmetry.space_group_name_H-M   'P 1'
#
loop_
_entity.id
_entity.type
_entity.pdbx_description
1 polymer ?
#
loop_
_entity_poly.entity_id
_entity_poly.type
_entity_poly.pdbx_seq_one_letter_code
_entity_poly.pdbx_strand_id
1 'polypeptide(L)'
;TTMRGVGPKALKVRPELKIVSGRMFQPGRREMVVGILAHAHDRDMKVGDNVAMPDGAWPIVGVFTTGDVLESQVLGDADTVMTATHKKNFNSVLVRLASYNSLATFKNALSANPALAVSVERHNDWYKRFSAGFSGFLTAIAYVIGGILAVGALFGCLNTMYAAVSTRAREIATLRALGFGAFPVAVSVMLEAALLSVAGGIVGRCHRLAAVRWSGAAVRQQHLSSHHFRRRHRSWHRLGVCRRPGGRVGTVHQGRATTCGGCAQGHLIVLGQH
;
A
#
# COMPACT_ATOMS: atom_id res chain seq x y z
N THR A 1 -6.77 0.95 -12.12
CA THR A 1 -7.13 1.81 -10.99
C THR A 1 -8.59 1.60 -10.62
N THR A 2 -8.93 1.36 -9.35
CA THR A 2 -10.33 1.14 -8.91
C THR A 2 -11.03 2.45 -8.59
N MET A 3 -12.34 2.49 -8.77
CA MET A 3 -13.14 3.70 -8.60
C MET A 3 -14.09 3.58 -7.42
N ARG A 4 -14.29 4.69 -6.70
CA ARG A 4 -15.14 4.74 -5.53
C ARG A 4 -15.99 6.03 -5.54
N GLY A 5 -17.30 5.82 -5.49
CA GLY A 5 -18.25 6.89 -5.19
C GLY A 5 -18.21 7.23 -3.70
N VAL A 6 -18.13 8.52 -3.37
CA VAL A 6 -18.14 9.02 -1.99
C VAL A 6 -19.22 10.10 -1.84
N GLY A 7 -19.93 10.06 -0.71
CA GLY A 7 -20.98 11.05 -0.42
C GLY A 7 -20.42 12.42 -0.02
N PRO A 8 -21.26 13.46 0.03
CA PRO A 8 -20.84 14.85 0.29
C PRO A 8 -20.19 15.06 1.66
N LYS A 9 -20.48 14.18 2.63
CA LYS A 9 -19.90 14.22 3.99
C LYS A 9 -18.58 13.44 4.11
N ALA A 10 -18.02 12.91 3.02
CA ALA A 10 -16.82 12.06 3.08
C ALA A 10 -15.60 12.76 3.70
N LEU A 11 -15.36 14.04 3.39
CA LEU A 11 -14.30 14.85 4.01
C LEU A 11 -14.48 15.04 5.52
N LYS A 12 -15.73 15.14 5.99
CA LYS A 12 -16.02 15.26 7.43
C LYS A 12 -15.82 13.92 8.14
N VAL A 13 -16.12 12.83 7.46
CA VAL A 13 -15.93 11.49 8.01
C VAL A 13 -14.46 11.10 7.97
N ARG A 14 -13.65 11.52 7.00
CA ARG A 14 -12.22 11.17 6.86
C ARG A 14 -11.32 12.41 6.85
N PRO A 15 -10.90 12.94 8.02
CA PRO A 15 -10.06 14.13 8.09
C PRO A 15 -8.65 13.91 7.52
N GLU A 16 -8.23 12.66 7.30
CA GLU A 16 -6.95 12.32 6.66
C GLU A 16 -6.94 12.63 5.17
N LEU A 17 -8.11 12.75 4.53
CA LEU A 17 -8.24 13.06 3.11
C LEU A 17 -7.86 14.52 2.85
N LYS A 18 -6.72 14.73 2.21
CA LYS A 18 -6.18 16.05 1.88
C LYS A 18 -6.00 16.18 0.37
N ILE A 19 -6.40 17.32 -0.18
CA ILE A 19 -6.15 17.64 -1.60
C ILE A 19 -4.73 18.19 -1.74
N VAL A 20 -3.94 17.55 -2.60
CA VAL A 20 -2.54 17.91 -2.90
C VAL A 20 -2.45 18.83 -4.11
N SER A 21 -3.37 18.68 -5.07
CA SER A 21 -3.39 19.47 -6.31
C SER A 21 -4.81 19.63 -6.83
N GLY A 22 -5.10 20.75 -7.48
CA GLY A 22 -6.42 21.05 -8.02
C GLY A 22 -7.46 21.33 -6.94
N ARG A 23 -8.67 20.84 -7.14
CA ARG A 23 -9.80 21.04 -6.22
C ARG A 23 -10.54 19.73 -5.95
N MET A 24 -11.40 19.74 -4.94
CA MET A 24 -12.35 18.65 -4.73
C MET A 24 -13.40 18.64 -5.85
N PHE A 25 -13.90 17.46 -6.21
CA PHE A 25 -15.06 17.32 -7.11
C PHE A 25 -16.29 17.98 -6.49
N GLN A 26 -17.18 18.50 -7.33
CA GLN A 26 -18.47 19.04 -6.89
C GLN A 26 -19.53 17.94 -6.97
N PRO A 27 -20.37 17.78 -5.92
CA PRO A 27 -21.49 16.83 -5.96
C PRO A 27 -22.41 17.08 -7.16
N GLY A 28 -22.91 16.02 -7.79
CA GLY A 28 -23.78 16.10 -8.96
C GLY A 28 -23.09 16.48 -10.28
N ARG A 29 -21.77 16.72 -10.30
CA ARG A 29 -20.99 16.89 -11.54
C ARG A 29 -20.22 15.62 -11.86
N ARG A 30 -20.00 15.39 -13.16
CA ARG A 30 -19.15 14.31 -13.70
C ARG A 30 -17.66 14.63 -13.52
N GLU A 31 -17.23 14.85 -12.28
CA GLU A 31 -15.88 15.25 -11.93
C GLU A 31 -15.25 14.22 -11.00
N MET A 32 -13.93 14.01 -11.15
CA MET A 32 -13.20 13.03 -10.38
C MET A 32 -11.93 13.58 -9.74
N VAL A 33 -11.51 12.98 -8.64
CA VAL A 33 -10.24 13.29 -7.96
C VAL A 33 -9.46 12.00 -7.82
N VAL A 34 -8.18 12.02 -8.19
CA VAL A 34 -7.34 10.82 -8.24
C VAL A 34 -6.43 10.75 -7.01
N GLY A 35 -6.19 9.55 -6.48
CA GLY A 35 -5.23 9.39 -5.39
C GLY A 35 -3.78 9.54 -5.86
N ILE A 36 -2.87 9.95 -4.97
CA ILE A 36 -1.47 10.23 -5.34
C ILE A 36 -0.72 9.02 -5.92
N LEU A 37 -1.05 7.79 -5.50
CA LEU A 37 -0.45 6.57 -6.06
C LEU A 37 -1.01 6.27 -7.45
N ALA A 38 -2.32 6.44 -7.66
CA ALA A 38 -2.93 6.30 -8.98
C ALA A 38 -2.40 7.34 -9.97
N HIS A 39 -2.20 8.58 -9.51
CA HIS A 39 -1.59 9.66 -10.28
C HIS A 39 -0.12 9.38 -10.65
N ALA A 40 0.62 8.68 -9.78
CA ALA A 40 2.02 8.36 -10.02
C ALA A 40 2.23 7.14 -10.93
N HIS A 41 1.28 6.20 -10.91
CA HIS A 41 1.40 4.94 -11.65
C HIS A 41 0.98 5.07 -13.11
N ASP A 42 -0.09 5.82 -13.40
CA ASP A 42 -0.68 5.90 -14.73
C ASP A 42 -0.37 7.24 -15.42
N ARG A 43 -0.05 7.21 -16.72
CA ARG A 43 0.28 8.41 -17.49
C ARG A 43 -0.91 9.33 -17.74
N ASP A 44 -2.12 8.77 -17.73
CA ASP A 44 -3.39 9.42 -18.12
C ASP A 44 -4.30 9.73 -16.90
N MET A 45 -3.67 10.00 -15.76
CA MET A 45 -4.35 10.24 -14.47
C MET A 45 -3.94 11.58 -13.84
N LYS A 46 -3.70 12.60 -14.68
CA LYS A 46 -3.34 13.95 -14.24
C LYS A 46 -4.56 14.84 -14.16
N VAL A 47 -4.41 15.95 -13.43
CA VAL A 47 -5.46 16.99 -13.39
C VAL A 47 -5.63 17.57 -14.78
N GLY A 48 -6.85 17.51 -15.32
CA GLY A 48 -7.20 17.90 -16.68
C GLY A 48 -7.39 16.72 -17.64
N ASP A 49 -6.89 15.53 -17.31
CA ASP A 49 -7.15 14.32 -18.09
C ASP A 49 -8.58 13.82 -17.84
N ASN A 50 -9.08 12.95 -18.73
CA ASN A 50 -10.42 12.39 -18.60
C ASN A 50 -10.36 10.88 -18.34
N VAL A 51 -11.16 10.42 -17.39
CA VAL A 51 -11.40 8.99 -17.13
C VAL A 51 -12.57 8.53 -18.00
N ALA A 52 -12.39 7.46 -18.75
CA ALA A 52 -13.47 6.85 -19.53
C ALA A 52 -14.48 6.17 -18.61
N MET A 53 -15.74 6.61 -18.65
CA MET A 53 -16.89 5.96 -18.02
C MET A 53 -17.83 5.36 -19.06
N PRO A 54 -18.72 4.43 -18.65
CA PRO A 54 -19.78 3.95 -19.52
C PRO A 54 -20.68 5.06 -20.09
N ASP A 55 -20.84 6.16 -19.35
CA ASP A 55 -21.71 7.29 -19.73
C ASP A 55 -20.95 8.49 -20.34
N GLY A 56 -19.64 8.37 -20.56
CA GLY A 56 -18.81 9.40 -21.20
C GLY A 56 -17.46 9.65 -20.51
N ALA A 57 -16.70 10.61 -21.02
CA ALA A 57 -15.40 10.97 -20.45
C ALA A 57 -15.57 11.96 -19.27
N TRP A 58 -14.99 11.64 -18.11
CA TRP A 58 -15.11 12.45 -16.88
C TRP A 58 -13.79 13.13 -16.53
N PRO A 59 -13.73 14.47 -16.44
CA PRO A 59 -12.50 15.18 -16.11
C PRO A 59 -12.01 14.95 -14.69
N ILE A 60 -10.70 14.81 -14.56
CA ILE A 60 -9.97 14.78 -13.29
C ILE A 60 -9.69 16.21 -12.86
N VAL A 61 -10.26 16.63 -11.73
CA VAL A 61 -10.19 18.00 -11.21
C VAL A 61 -9.19 18.18 -10.07
N GLY A 62 -8.66 17.08 -9.51
CA GLY A 62 -7.71 17.15 -8.43
C GLY A 62 -6.99 15.84 -8.10
N VAL A 63 -6.01 15.95 -7.20
CA VAL A 63 -5.25 14.82 -6.64
C VAL A 63 -5.34 14.87 -5.12
N PHE A 64 -5.62 13.74 -4.48
CA PHE A 64 -5.71 13.63 -3.02
C PHE A 64 -4.68 12.65 -2.43
N THR A 65 -4.42 12.80 -1.13
CA THR A 65 -3.62 11.89 -0.31
C THR A 65 -4.40 11.54 0.96
N THR A 66 -4.24 10.31 1.43
CA THR A 66 -4.91 9.78 2.63
C THR A 66 -3.96 8.97 3.51
N GLY A 67 -2.79 8.56 3.01
CA GLY A 67 -1.86 7.67 3.71
C GLY A 67 -2.32 6.22 3.85
N ASP A 68 -3.32 5.81 3.07
CA ASP A 68 -3.95 4.48 3.08
C ASP A 68 -4.22 4.02 1.63
N VAL A 69 -4.73 2.79 1.45
CA VAL A 69 -5.07 2.13 0.18
C VAL A 69 -6.03 2.92 -0.73
N LEU A 70 -6.63 4.01 -0.24
CA LEU A 70 -7.41 4.94 -1.06
C LEU A 70 -6.56 5.71 -2.05
N GLU A 71 -5.26 5.85 -1.82
CA GLU A 71 -4.37 6.60 -2.71
C GLU A 71 -4.18 5.97 -4.09
N SER A 72 -4.52 4.68 -4.25
CA SER A 72 -4.55 3.99 -5.54
C SER A 72 -5.93 4.01 -6.22
N GLN A 73 -6.87 4.81 -5.71
CA GLN A 73 -8.25 4.86 -6.20
C GLN A 73 -8.60 6.22 -6.80
N VAL A 74 -9.63 6.23 -7.64
CA VAL A 74 -10.28 7.45 -8.12
C VAL A 74 -11.58 7.67 -7.34
N LEU A 75 -11.78 8.89 -6.85
CA LEU A 75 -12.95 9.32 -6.11
C LEU A 75 -13.85 10.19 -6.99
N GLY A 76 -15.14 9.89 -6.97
CA GLY A 76 -16.18 10.75 -7.54
C GLY A 76 -17.36 10.84 -6.60
N ASP A 77 -18.35 11.63 -6.99
CA ASP A 77 -19.60 11.73 -6.26
C ASP A 77 -20.39 10.40 -6.33
N ALA A 78 -20.94 9.97 -5.19
CA ALA A 78 -21.52 8.63 -5.09
C ALA A 78 -22.73 8.44 -6.01
N ASP A 79 -23.62 9.43 -6.07
CA ASP A 79 -24.87 9.33 -6.83
C ASP A 79 -24.57 9.30 -8.34
N THR A 80 -23.72 10.21 -8.81
CA THR A 80 -23.29 10.21 -10.22
C THR A 80 -22.56 8.94 -10.62
N VAL A 81 -21.63 8.43 -9.79
CA VAL A 81 -20.90 7.17 -10.08
C VAL A 81 -21.85 5.97 -10.10
N MET A 82 -22.84 5.92 -9.21
CA MET A 82 -23.84 4.86 -9.22
C MET A 82 -24.70 4.89 -10.48
N THR A 83 -25.15 6.07 -10.91
CA THR A 83 -25.90 6.22 -12.16
C THR A 83 -25.08 5.77 -13.37
N ALA A 84 -23.82 6.21 -13.47
CA ALA A 84 -22.93 5.86 -14.57
C ALA A 84 -22.54 4.38 -14.62
N THR A 85 -22.49 3.72 -13.47
CA THR A 85 -22.18 2.27 -13.37
C THR A 85 -23.41 1.38 -13.28
N HIS A 86 -24.61 1.96 -13.41
CA HIS A 86 -25.90 1.28 -13.28
C HIS A 86 -26.07 0.51 -11.97
N LYS A 87 -25.47 1.00 -10.87
CA LYS A 87 -25.59 0.42 -9.53
C LYS A 87 -26.72 1.09 -8.75
N LYS A 88 -27.46 0.30 -7.99
CA LYS A 88 -28.62 0.76 -7.19
C LYS A 88 -28.36 0.82 -5.69
N ASN A 89 -27.36 0.08 -5.21
CA ASN A 89 -27.08 -0.08 -3.77
C ASN A 89 -25.72 0.47 -3.38
N PHE A 90 -25.64 1.04 -2.17
CA PHE A 90 -24.37 1.39 -1.53
C PHE A 90 -23.72 0.15 -0.93
N ASN A 91 -22.46 -0.11 -1.26
CA ASN A 91 -21.70 -1.24 -0.71
C ASN A 91 -21.34 -1.03 0.78
N SER A 92 -21.02 0.20 1.17
CA SER A 92 -20.59 0.51 2.53
C SER A 92 -20.88 1.96 2.90
N VAL A 93 -21.37 2.18 4.10
CA VAL A 93 -21.58 3.51 4.69
C VAL A 93 -20.57 3.70 5.81
N LEU A 94 -19.75 4.75 5.73
CA LEU A 94 -18.85 5.10 6.83
C LEU A 94 -19.48 6.14 7.74
N VAL A 95 -19.42 5.87 9.04
CA VAL A 95 -19.93 6.76 10.08
C VAL A 95 -18.81 7.05 11.07
N ARG A 96 -18.74 8.29 11.54
CA ARG A 96 -17.81 8.68 12.61
C ARG A 96 -18.60 8.76 13.91
N LEU A 97 -18.20 7.96 14.90
CA LEU A 97 -18.82 7.97 16.22
C LEU A 97 -18.29 9.16 17.04
N ALA A 98 -19.14 9.69 17.93
CA ALA A 98 -18.74 10.76 18.85
C ALA A 98 -17.80 10.25 19.95
N SER A 99 -17.97 9.00 20.38
CA SER A 99 -17.15 8.36 21.40
C SER A 99 -16.83 6.91 21.01
N TYR A 100 -15.72 6.37 21.52
CA TYR A 100 -15.30 5.00 21.25
C TYR A 100 -16.30 3.96 21.81
N ASN A 101 -16.93 4.25 22.94
CA ASN A 101 -17.81 3.31 23.65
C ASN A 101 -19.24 3.26 23.10
N SER A 102 -19.64 4.21 22.25
CA SER A 102 -21.01 4.28 21.73
C SER A 102 -21.31 3.26 20.63
N LEU A 103 -20.36 2.38 20.28
CA LEU A 103 -20.51 1.39 19.23
C LEU A 103 -21.61 0.36 19.55
N ALA A 104 -21.65 -0.14 20.79
CA ALA A 104 -22.62 -1.16 21.18
C ALA A 104 -24.05 -0.62 21.08
N THR A 105 -24.28 0.60 21.59
CA THR A 105 -25.57 1.30 21.50
C THR A 105 -25.97 1.54 20.04
N PHE A 106 -25.04 1.97 19.20
CA PHE A 106 -25.30 2.21 17.78
C PHE A 106 -25.62 0.91 17.02
N LYS A 107 -24.90 -0.17 17.31
CA LYS A 107 -25.17 -1.49 16.73
C LYS A 107 -26.56 -1.98 17.12
N ASN A 108 -26.92 -1.90 18.41
CA ASN A 108 -28.24 -2.32 18.89
C ASN A 108 -29.37 -1.49 18.27
N ALA A 109 -29.18 -0.17 18.11
CA ALA A 109 -30.17 0.70 17.46
C ALA A 109 -30.40 0.34 15.98
N LEU A 110 -29.35 -0.06 15.25
CA LEU A 110 -29.47 -0.48 13.86
C LEU A 110 -30.07 -1.88 13.72
N SER A 111 -29.68 -2.82 14.59
CA SER A 111 -30.22 -4.18 14.60
C SER A 111 -31.69 -4.25 15.03
N ALA A 112 -32.20 -3.21 15.71
CA ALA A 112 -33.60 -3.11 16.08
C ALA A 112 -34.54 -2.83 14.89
N ASN A 113 -34.02 -2.42 13.73
CA ASN A 113 -34.83 -2.19 12.53
C ASN A 113 -34.71 -3.38 11.55
N PRO A 114 -35.75 -4.23 11.42
CA PRO A 114 -35.71 -5.40 10.55
C PRO A 114 -35.56 -5.07 9.05
N ALA A 115 -35.83 -3.83 8.64
CA ALA A 115 -35.66 -3.38 7.27
C ALA A 115 -34.20 -3.14 6.87
N LEU A 116 -33.27 -3.14 7.83
CA LEU A 116 -31.84 -2.88 7.63
C LEU A 116 -31.01 -4.14 7.88
N ALA A 117 -30.76 -4.94 6.84
CA ALA A 117 -29.78 -6.03 6.87
C ALA A 117 -28.35 -5.45 6.82
N VAL A 118 -27.89 -4.87 7.92
CA VAL A 118 -26.58 -4.20 8.00
C VAL A 118 -25.66 -4.86 9.02
N SER A 119 -24.41 -5.10 8.63
CA SER A 119 -23.35 -5.48 9.56
C SER A 119 -22.59 -4.25 10.02
N VAL A 120 -22.55 -4.03 11.33
CA VAL A 120 -21.89 -2.89 11.97
C VAL A 120 -20.58 -3.35 12.57
N GLU A 121 -19.47 -2.90 11.99
CA GLU A 121 -18.12 -3.25 12.43
C GLU A 121 -17.21 -2.00 12.49
N ARG A 122 -16.20 -2.03 13.35
CA ARG A 122 -15.16 -0.98 13.37
C ARG A 122 -14.34 -1.03 12.10
N HIS A 123 -13.94 0.14 11.59
CA HIS A 123 -13.09 0.20 10.40
C HIS A 123 -11.79 -0.59 10.59
N ASN A 124 -11.17 -0.51 11.77
CA ASN A 124 -9.97 -1.25 12.10
C ASN A 124 -10.21 -2.77 12.20
N ASP A 125 -11.33 -3.19 12.77
CA ASP A 125 -11.64 -4.61 12.92
C ASP A 125 -11.97 -5.25 11.57
N TRP A 126 -12.72 -4.52 10.72
CA TRP A 126 -12.98 -4.89 9.33
C TRP A 126 -11.67 -5.04 8.54
N TYR A 127 -10.76 -4.06 8.66
CA TYR A 127 -9.47 -4.11 7.97
C TYR A 127 -8.60 -5.27 8.46
N LYS A 128 -8.55 -5.52 9.78
CA LYS A 128 -7.85 -6.66 10.36
C LYS A 128 -8.44 -7.98 9.88
N ARG A 129 -9.76 -8.14 9.84
CA ARG A 129 -10.42 -9.37 9.36
C ARG A 129 -10.13 -9.61 7.88
N PHE A 130 -10.25 -8.57 7.06
CA PHE A 130 -9.98 -8.65 5.63
C PHE A 130 -8.50 -8.98 5.35
N SER A 131 -7.58 -8.30 6.07
CA SER A 131 -6.14 -8.52 5.91
C SER A 131 -5.68 -9.85 6.51
N ALA A 132 -6.25 -10.31 7.64
CA ALA A 132 -5.79 -11.50 8.35
C ALA A 132 -6.03 -12.78 7.55
N GLY A 133 -7.20 -12.92 6.91
CA GLY A 133 -7.51 -14.10 6.11
C GLY A 133 -6.53 -14.28 4.95
N PHE A 134 -6.31 -13.21 4.17
CA PHE A 134 -5.41 -13.24 3.03
C PHE A 134 -3.93 -13.31 3.43
N SER A 135 -3.51 -12.53 4.44
CA SER A 135 -2.14 -12.54 4.95
C SER A 135 -1.78 -13.88 5.57
N GLY A 136 -2.69 -14.52 6.31
CA GLY A 136 -2.48 -15.84 6.90
C GLY A 136 -2.25 -16.90 5.83
N PHE A 137 -3.10 -16.91 4.80
CA PHE A 137 -2.95 -17.81 3.65
C PHE A 137 -1.63 -17.62 2.91
N LEU A 138 -1.26 -16.37 2.58
CA LEU A 138 0.03 -16.08 1.94
C LEU A 138 1.22 -16.48 2.80
N THR A 139 1.12 -16.26 4.12
CA THR A 139 2.17 -16.65 5.06
C THR A 139 2.32 -18.17 5.10
N ALA A 140 1.22 -18.92 5.10
CA ALA A 140 1.25 -20.38 5.08
C ALA A 140 1.94 -20.91 3.80
N ILE A 141 1.57 -20.39 2.62
CA ILE A 141 2.21 -20.76 1.36
C ILE A 141 3.70 -20.39 1.37
N ALA A 142 4.05 -19.19 1.87
CA ALA A 142 5.43 -18.76 1.98
C ALA A 142 6.26 -19.71 2.87
N TYR A 143 5.68 -20.22 3.96
CA TYR A 143 6.33 -21.23 4.79
C TYR A 143 6.47 -22.59 4.10
N VAL A 144 5.47 -23.03 3.34
CA VAL A 144 5.55 -24.30 2.57
C VAL A 144 6.65 -24.22 1.51
N ILE A 145 6.64 -23.15 0.69
CA ILE A 145 7.66 -22.93 -0.34
C ILE A 145 9.04 -22.77 0.32
N GLY A 146 9.12 -21.98 1.39
CA GLY A 146 10.35 -21.81 2.17
C GLY A 146 10.88 -23.14 2.72
N GLY A 147 9.99 -24.02 3.18
CA GLY A 147 10.33 -25.36 3.65
C GLY A 147 10.90 -26.25 2.54
N ILE A 148 10.26 -26.27 1.37
CA ILE A 148 10.75 -27.04 0.21
C ILE A 148 12.14 -26.53 -0.23
N LEU A 149 12.33 -25.21 -0.30
CA LEU A 149 13.62 -24.61 -0.62
C LEU A 149 14.68 -24.92 0.44
N ALA A 150 14.31 -24.92 1.73
CA ALA A 150 15.22 -25.28 2.81
C ALA A 150 15.69 -26.74 2.71
N VAL A 151 14.77 -27.66 2.38
CA VAL A 151 15.10 -29.07 2.15
C VAL A 151 15.99 -29.23 0.91
N GLY A 152 15.69 -28.52 -0.19
CA GLY A 152 16.54 -28.51 -1.38
C GLY A 152 17.95 -27.98 -1.10
N ALA A 153 18.06 -26.91 -0.33
CA ALA A 153 19.34 -26.36 0.11
C ALA A 153 20.11 -27.35 1.00
N LEU A 154 19.42 -28.09 1.88
CA LEU A 154 20.04 -29.13 2.70
C LEU A 154 20.64 -30.25 1.83
N PHE A 155 19.90 -30.75 0.84
CA PHE A 155 20.43 -31.76 -0.08
C PHE A 155 21.64 -31.25 -0.88
N GLY A 156 21.60 -30.00 -1.31
CA GLY A 156 22.75 -29.34 -1.95
C GLY A 156 23.97 -29.28 -1.03
N CYS A 157 23.78 -28.84 0.23
CA CYS A 157 24.84 -28.79 1.23
C CYS A 157 25.41 -30.18 1.52
N LEU A 158 24.56 -31.17 1.72
CA LEU A 158 24.97 -32.56 1.94
C LEU A 158 25.82 -33.07 0.78
N ASN A 159 25.39 -32.86 -0.46
CA ASN A 159 26.16 -33.27 -1.64
C ASN A 159 27.56 -32.64 -1.68
N THR A 160 27.67 -31.35 -1.37
CA THR A 160 28.99 -30.68 -1.30
C THR A 160 29.86 -31.21 -0.17
N MET A 161 29.26 -31.51 0.99
CA MET A 161 29.98 -32.07 2.14
C MET A 161 30.44 -33.50 1.84
N TYR A 162 29.61 -34.33 1.20
CA TYR A 162 29.99 -35.67 0.76
C TYR A 162 31.18 -35.62 -0.21
N ALA A 163 31.19 -34.69 -1.17
CA ALA A 163 32.31 -34.49 -2.08
C ALA A 163 33.60 -34.03 -1.33
N ALA A 164 33.46 -33.15 -0.34
CA ALA A 164 34.61 -32.71 0.47
C ALA A 164 35.20 -33.84 1.33
N VAL A 165 34.36 -34.74 1.86
CA VAL A 165 34.82 -35.89 2.64
C VAL A 165 35.44 -36.96 1.73
N SER A 166 34.86 -37.24 0.57
CA SER A 166 35.36 -38.28 -0.34
C SER A 166 36.76 -37.98 -0.86
N THR A 167 37.08 -36.70 -1.09
CA THR A 167 38.42 -36.27 -1.50
C THR A 167 39.48 -36.48 -0.41
N ARG A 168 39.12 -36.38 0.87
CA ARG A 168 40.01 -36.60 2.03
C ARG A 168 39.93 -38.01 2.63
N ALA A 169 39.10 -38.89 2.06
CA ALA A 169 38.87 -40.23 2.59
C ALA A 169 40.16 -41.08 2.68
N ARG A 170 41.10 -40.88 1.75
CA ARG A 170 42.41 -41.56 1.76
C ARG A 170 43.28 -41.15 2.95
N GLU A 171 43.28 -39.86 3.30
CA GLU A 171 44.02 -39.33 4.46
C GLU A 171 43.41 -39.83 5.79
N ILE A 172 42.08 -39.96 5.84
CA ILE A 172 41.37 -40.52 7.00
C ILE A 172 41.68 -42.02 7.15
N ALA A 173 41.78 -42.76 6.04
CA ALA A 173 42.12 -44.17 6.05
C ALA A 173 43.55 -44.43 6.56
N THR A 174 44.52 -43.61 6.16
CA THR A 174 45.92 -43.72 6.66
C THR A 174 46.03 -43.33 8.13
N LEU A 175 45.30 -42.30 8.59
CA LEU A 175 45.25 -41.92 10.00
C LEU A 175 44.62 -43.01 10.89
N ARG A 176 43.59 -43.72 10.39
CA ARG A 176 43.02 -44.88 11.09
C ARG A 176 43.97 -46.06 11.15
N ALA A 177 44.79 -46.28 10.12
CA ALA A 177 45.83 -47.30 10.15
C ALA A 177 46.91 -47.02 11.21
N LEU A 178 47.10 -45.75 11.58
CA LEU A 178 47.98 -45.30 12.67
C LEU A 178 47.30 -45.27 14.05
N GLY A 179 46.04 -45.71 14.16
CA GLY A 179 45.31 -45.83 15.43
C GLY A 179 44.45 -44.61 15.82
N PHE A 180 44.35 -43.58 14.99
CA PHE A 180 43.45 -42.44 15.27
C PHE A 180 41.98 -42.80 14.98
N GLY A 181 41.07 -42.37 15.86
CA GLY A 181 39.62 -42.60 15.71
C GLY A 181 38.99 -41.73 14.61
N ALA A 182 37.86 -42.15 14.05
CA ALA A 182 37.10 -41.37 13.04
C ALA A 182 36.31 -40.19 13.63
N PHE A 183 36.16 -40.15 14.97
CA PHE A 183 35.33 -39.19 15.67
C PHE A 183 35.88 -37.74 15.65
N PRO A 184 37.18 -37.47 15.90
CA PRO A 184 37.73 -36.12 15.86
C PRO A 184 37.59 -35.45 14.49
N VAL A 185 37.69 -36.23 13.41
CA VAL A 185 37.51 -35.74 12.03
C VAL A 185 36.06 -35.31 11.80
N ALA A 186 35.10 -36.12 12.21
CA ALA A 186 33.68 -35.77 12.10
C ALA A 186 33.33 -34.50 12.89
N VAL A 187 33.88 -34.36 14.10
CA VAL A 187 33.69 -33.16 14.95
C VAL A 187 34.29 -31.91 14.31
N SER A 188 35.50 -32.00 13.73
CA SER A 188 36.12 -30.88 13.02
C SER A 188 35.26 -30.37 11.87
N VAL A 189 34.71 -31.28 11.06
CA VAL A 189 33.85 -30.89 9.92
C VAL A 189 32.50 -30.34 10.40
N MET A 190 31.93 -30.88 11.48
CA MET A 190 30.72 -30.31 12.09
C MET A 190 30.94 -28.88 12.61
N LEU A 191 32.10 -28.61 13.22
CA LEU A 191 32.47 -27.26 13.65
C LEU A 191 32.64 -26.29 12.48
N GLU A 192 33.30 -26.72 11.40
CA GLU A 192 33.46 -25.92 10.19
C GLU A 192 32.10 -25.59 9.56
N ALA A 193 31.22 -26.60 9.43
CA ALA A 193 29.86 -26.43 8.93
C ALA A 193 29.01 -25.50 9.82
N ALA A 194 29.15 -25.60 11.15
CA ALA A 194 28.47 -24.73 12.10
C ALA A 194 28.93 -23.27 11.95
N LEU A 195 30.23 -23.02 11.82
CA LEU A 195 30.79 -21.68 11.59
C LEU A 195 30.29 -21.08 10.27
N LEU A 196 30.31 -21.88 9.19
CA LEU A 196 29.78 -21.46 7.88
C LEU A 196 28.27 -21.17 7.95
N SER A 197 27.51 -21.96 8.71
CA SER A 197 26.06 -21.74 8.90
C SER A 197 25.77 -20.44 9.63
N VAL A 198 26.53 -20.13 10.70
CA VAL A 198 26.42 -18.87 11.43
C VAL A 198 26.79 -17.68 10.54
N ALA A 199 27.91 -17.77 9.81
CA ALA A 199 28.32 -16.74 8.86
C ALA A 199 27.27 -16.51 7.76
N GLY A 200 26.74 -17.59 7.18
CA GLY A 200 25.66 -17.54 6.19
C GLY A 200 24.39 -16.89 6.73
N GLY A 201 24.01 -17.19 7.98
CA GLY A 201 22.87 -16.56 8.66
C GLY A 201 23.04 -15.05 8.86
N ILE A 202 24.25 -14.62 9.24
CA ILE A 202 24.58 -13.18 9.37
C ILE A 202 24.51 -12.50 8.01
N VAL A 203 25.15 -13.07 6.98
CA VAL A 203 25.14 -12.52 5.61
C VAL A 203 23.71 -12.44 5.07
N GLY A 204 22.90 -13.47 5.26
CA GLY A 204 21.49 -13.48 4.85
C GLY A 204 20.66 -12.39 5.54
N ARG A 205 20.86 -12.18 6.85
CA ARG A 205 20.18 -11.11 7.60
C ARG A 205 20.61 -9.73 7.13
N CYS A 206 21.91 -9.53 6.89
CA CYS A 206 22.46 -8.29 6.34
C CYS A 206 21.90 -8.01 4.93
N HIS A 207 21.87 -9.02 4.07
CA HIS A 207 21.31 -8.90 2.72
C HIS A 207 19.83 -8.52 2.76
N ARG A 208 19.03 -9.16 3.63
CA ARG A 208 17.61 -8.80 3.83
C ARG A 208 17.44 -7.34 4.26
N LEU A 209 18.24 -6.86 5.22
CA LEU A 209 18.16 -5.48 5.70
C LEU A 209 18.57 -4.47 4.62
N ALA A 210 19.61 -4.80 3.85
CA ALA A 210 20.05 -3.98 2.71
C ALA A 210 18.98 -3.90 1.62
N ALA A 211 18.36 -5.03 1.27
CA ALA A 211 17.27 -5.08 0.30
C ALA A 211 16.08 -4.23 0.74
N VAL A 212 15.64 -4.35 2.00
CA VAL A 212 14.55 -3.54 2.56
C VAL A 212 14.89 -2.06 2.53
N ARG A 213 16.13 -1.69 2.87
CA ARG A 213 16.60 -0.29 2.81
C ARG A 213 16.57 0.25 1.39
N TRP A 214 17.01 -0.55 0.41
CA TRP A 214 17.05 -0.17 -1.00
C TRP A 214 15.64 0.02 -1.57
N SER A 215 14.71 -0.90 -1.31
CA SER A 215 13.30 -0.74 -1.68
C SER A 215 12.66 0.49 -1.03
N GLY A 216 12.96 0.75 0.25
CA GLY A 216 12.47 1.94 0.96
C GLY A 216 13.03 3.25 0.39
N ALA A 217 14.26 3.24 -0.14
CA ALA A 217 14.84 4.38 -0.85
C ALA A 217 14.17 4.57 -2.22
N ALA A 218 13.94 3.50 -2.98
CA ALA A 218 13.27 3.54 -4.28
C ALA A 218 11.86 4.16 -4.20
N VAL A 219 11.06 3.74 -3.21
CA VAL A 219 9.72 4.31 -2.96
C VAL A 219 9.81 5.81 -2.59
N ARG A 220 10.81 6.19 -1.81
CA ARG A 220 11.05 7.61 -1.44
C ARG A 220 11.47 8.45 -2.65
N GLN A 221 12.17 7.84 -3.61
CA GLN A 221 12.66 8.50 -4.81
C GLN A 221 11.53 8.74 -5.84
N GLN A 222 10.54 7.86 -5.93
CA GLN A 222 9.29 8.11 -6.66
C GLN A 222 8.53 9.32 -6.08
N HIS A 223 8.50 9.44 -4.74
CA HIS A 223 7.89 10.60 -4.10
C HIS A 223 8.67 11.91 -4.41
N LEU A 224 10.02 11.87 -4.45
CA LEU A 224 10.85 13.06 -4.74
C LEU A 224 10.90 13.45 -6.22
N SER A 225 10.82 12.48 -7.15
CA SER A 225 10.82 12.79 -8.60
C SER A 225 9.55 13.55 -9.01
N SER A 226 8.42 13.29 -8.35
CA SER A 226 7.19 14.07 -8.50
C SER A 226 7.36 15.56 -8.12
N HIS A 227 8.24 15.86 -7.15
CA HIS A 227 8.56 17.24 -6.76
C HIS A 227 9.56 17.90 -7.70
N HIS A 228 10.51 17.16 -8.28
CA HIS A 228 11.43 17.71 -9.27
C HIS A 228 10.77 18.00 -10.63
N PHE A 229 9.79 17.19 -11.06
CA PHE A 229 8.95 17.51 -12.22
C PHE A 229 8.16 18.81 -11.99
N ARG A 230 7.63 19.04 -10.77
CA ARG A 230 6.99 20.31 -10.39
C ARG A 230 7.92 21.52 -10.50
N ARG A 231 9.23 21.38 -10.23
CA ARG A 231 10.18 22.50 -10.38
C ARG A 231 10.51 22.80 -11.85
N ARG A 232 10.65 21.79 -12.71
CA ARG A 232 10.83 22.04 -14.16
C ARG A 232 9.58 22.65 -14.79
N HIS A 233 8.38 22.16 -14.47
CA HIS A 233 7.13 22.69 -15.03
C HIS A 233 6.79 24.11 -14.54
N ARG A 234 7.24 24.52 -13.34
CA ARG A 234 7.15 25.92 -12.87
C ARG A 234 8.10 26.88 -13.59
N SER A 235 9.18 26.39 -14.22
CA SER A 235 10.10 27.25 -14.98
C SER A 235 9.53 27.66 -16.34
N TRP A 236 8.70 26.82 -16.97
CA TRP A 236 8.02 27.14 -18.23
C TRP A 236 6.89 28.17 -18.06
N HIS A 237 6.31 28.28 -16.86
CA HIS A 237 5.39 29.38 -16.54
C HIS A 237 6.10 30.70 -16.18
N ARG A 238 7.44 30.71 -16.02
CA ARG A 238 8.22 31.94 -15.79
C ARG A 238 8.82 32.54 -17.06
N LEU A 239 8.92 31.77 -18.15
CA LEU A 239 9.23 32.31 -19.47
C LEU A 239 7.89 32.64 -20.14
N GLY A 240 7.36 33.80 -19.75
CA GLY A 240 6.09 34.34 -20.21
C GLY A 240 6.09 34.63 -21.71
N VAL A 241 5.67 33.65 -22.51
CA VAL A 241 5.15 33.89 -23.86
C VAL A 241 3.67 33.58 -23.84
N CYS A 242 2.89 34.53 -23.32
CA CYS A 242 1.44 34.54 -23.46
C CYS A 242 1.10 35.57 -24.54
N ARG A 243 0.98 35.11 -25.79
CA ARG A 243 0.44 35.93 -26.87
C ARG A 243 -1.09 35.94 -26.71
N ARG A 244 -1.63 37.01 -26.14
CA ARG A 244 -3.08 37.31 -26.17
C ARG A 244 -3.31 38.51 -27.09
N PRO A 245 -4.19 38.43 -28.10
CA PRO A 245 -4.73 39.61 -28.76
C PRO A 245 -5.87 40.19 -27.91
N GLY A 246 -5.69 41.42 -27.44
CA GLY A 246 -6.77 42.37 -27.08
C GLY A 246 -7.45 42.24 -25.71
N GLY A 247 -7.32 43.26 -24.87
CA GLY A 247 -8.27 43.57 -23.77
C GLY A 247 -7.64 43.80 -22.38
N ARG A 248 -7.97 44.92 -21.74
CA ARG A 248 -7.28 45.60 -20.62
C ARG A 248 -7.49 45.00 -19.21
N VAL A 249 -6.40 45.08 -18.43
CA VAL A 249 -6.16 45.46 -17.01
C VAL A 249 -7.21 45.17 -15.90
N GLY A 250 -6.74 44.52 -14.82
CA GLY A 250 -7.32 44.58 -13.48
C GLY A 250 -6.56 43.70 -12.45
N THR A 251 -5.85 44.32 -11.51
CA THR A 251 -5.03 43.73 -10.42
C THR A 251 -5.83 43.43 -9.16
N VAL A 252 -5.61 42.30 -8.46
CA VAL A 252 -5.81 42.18 -6.98
C VAL A 252 -4.85 41.16 -6.35
N HIS A 253 -4.37 41.55 -5.16
CA HIS A 253 -3.35 41.00 -4.27
C HIS A 253 -3.75 39.76 -3.40
N GLN A 254 -2.70 39.01 -3.03
CA GLN A 254 -2.36 38.30 -1.77
C GLN A 254 -3.43 37.86 -0.74
N GLY A 255 -3.23 36.65 -0.20
CA GLY A 255 -3.72 36.27 1.14
C GLY A 255 -3.24 34.89 1.62
N ARG A 256 -2.29 34.88 2.57
CA ARG A 256 -1.80 33.73 3.37
C ARG A 256 -2.81 33.33 4.46
N ALA A 257 -2.82 32.06 4.88
CA ALA A 257 -2.89 31.60 6.29
C ALA A 257 -3.02 30.06 6.34
N THR A 258 -2.01 29.31 6.79
CA THR A 258 -1.70 28.83 8.17
C THR A 258 -2.51 27.63 8.69
N THR A 259 -1.74 26.74 9.32
CA THR A 259 -1.95 25.40 9.89
C THR A 259 -2.80 25.34 11.16
N CYS A 260 -3.42 24.17 11.44
CA CYS A 260 -3.39 23.43 12.73
C CYS A 260 -4.23 22.13 12.63
N GLY A 261 -3.71 20.96 13.05
CA GLY A 261 -4.04 20.27 14.32
C GLY A 261 -5.31 19.41 14.16
N GLY A 262 -5.31 18.07 14.12
CA GLY A 262 -4.73 17.13 15.07
C GLY A 262 -5.83 16.58 16.00
N CYS A 263 -6.55 15.52 15.60
CA CYS A 263 -7.35 14.69 16.51
C CYS A 263 -7.75 13.35 15.84
N ALA A 264 -7.28 12.23 16.40
CA ALA A 264 -7.57 10.88 15.94
C ALA A 264 -9.02 10.49 16.31
N GLN A 265 -9.84 10.18 15.31
CA GLN A 265 -11.23 9.76 15.50
C GLN A 265 -11.48 8.42 14.80
N GLY A 266 -12.02 7.45 15.54
CA GLY A 266 -12.31 6.12 15.02
C GLY A 266 -13.44 6.14 13.99
N HIS A 267 -13.16 5.59 12.81
CA HIS A 267 -14.16 5.39 11.76
C HIS A 267 -14.85 4.04 11.94
N LEU A 268 -16.16 4.01 11.65
CA LEU A 268 -17.00 2.82 11.63
C LEU A 268 -17.40 2.55 10.18
N ILE A 269 -17.40 1.29 9.76
CA ILE A 269 -18.00 0.89 8.49
C ILE A 269 -19.31 0.14 8.82
N VAL A 270 -20.41 0.63 8.28
CA VAL A 270 -21.68 -0.07 8.19
C VAL A 270 -21.75 -0.68 6.80
N LEU A 271 -21.72 -2.00 6.71
CA LEU A 271 -21.86 -2.72 5.44
C LEU A 271 -23.34 -2.99 5.21
N GLY A 272 -23.85 -2.61 4.04
CA GLY A 272 -25.15 -3.07 3.57
C GLY A 272 -24.99 -4.47 3.00
N GLN A 273 -25.69 -5.46 3.54
CA GLN A 273 -25.78 -6.77 2.91
C GLN A 273 -26.95 -6.78 1.93
N HIS A 274 -26.77 -6.21 0.72
CA HIS A 274 -27.66 -6.46 -0.42
C HIS A 274 -26.92 -6.28 -1.76
#